data_AF-A0AAJ4RBZ3-F1
#
_entry.id   AF-A0AAJ4RBZ3-F1
#
_cell.length_a   1.000
_cell.length_b   1.000
_cell.length_c   1.000
_cell.angle_alpha   90.00
_cell.angle_beta   90.00
_cell.angle_gamma   90.00
#
_symmetry.space_group_name_H-M   'P 1'
#
loop_
_entity.id
_entity.type
_entity.pdbx_description
1 polymer ?
#
loop_
_entity_poly.entity_id
_entity_poly.type
_entity_poly.pdbx_seq_one_letter_code
_entity_poly.pdbx_strand_id
1 'polypeptide(L)'
;MKKLIILVSIISALFALDVQSFVKNLIGEQKYQTYKNLISQTINENNATIESIIVSLKENGLIDLFFDKPKIFETSFVFKDNNPELDTKILNDSLKNLGYFYFYPSEIKTNGTYDITIEMNSGQFIDPLLFLREMKNHNCIILNIKKDEYYTYTIDCSDADLNVTKLTDNVQNLTNTQGEYWVDTNGYSKVVIKTSKYDKWYPYVVFYDKNLNILNIITSKNIQRIVTAKIPDDCKYIKIRDNYSKENIKRGIFIKGIK
;
A
#
# COMPACT_ATOMS: atom_id res chain seq x y z
N MET A 1 48.19 -29.35 11.18
CA MET A 1 46.73 -29.10 11.21
C MET A 1 46.41 -27.96 10.24
N LYS A 2 45.94 -28.27 9.04
CA LYS A 2 45.59 -27.29 8.00
C LYS A 2 44.20 -26.71 8.30
N LYS A 3 44.11 -25.41 8.57
CA LYS A 3 42.82 -24.70 8.66
C LYS A 3 42.33 -24.43 7.24
N LEU A 4 41.26 -25.11 6.85
CA LEU A 4 40.52 -24.84 5.61
C LEU A 4 39.55 -23.69 5.91
N ILE A 5 39.84 -22.49 5.39
CA ILE A 5 38.90 -21.37 5.42
C ILE A 5 38.00 -21.54 4.19
N ILE A 6 36.74 -21.93 4.41
CA ILE A 6 35.73 -21.98 3.36
C ILE A 6 35.18 -20.56 3.20
N LEU A 7 35.48 -19.94 2.06
CA LEU A 7 34.92 -18.65 1.64
C LEU A 7 33.54 -18.92 1.03
N VAL A 8 32.46 -18.61 1.76
CA VAL A 8 31.10 -18.67 1.23
C VAL A 8 30.86 -17.41 0.40
N SER A 9 30.99 -17.52 -0.91
CA SER A 9 30.57 -16.49 -1.86
C SER A 9 29.06 -16.55 -2.00
N ILE A 10 28.34 -15.61 -1.37
CA ILE A 10 26.91 -15.40 -1.60
C ILE A 10 26.77 -14.77 -2.99
N ILE A 11 26.40 -15.59 -3.98
CA ILE A 11 25.95 -15.12 -5.28
C ILE A 11 24.54 -14.57 -5.07
N SER A 12 24.40 -13.26 -4.88
CA SER A 12 23.12 -12.59 -5.07
C SER A 12 22.79 -12.66 -6.56
N ALA A 13 21.89 -13.55 -6.95
CA ALA A 13 21.28 -13.51 -8.26
C ALA A 13 20.46 -12.23 -8.36
N LEU A 14 21.08 -11.17 -8.89
CA LEU A 14 20.35 -10.00 -9.36
C LEU A 14 19.54 -10.48 -10.56
N PHE A 15 18.24 -10.65 -10.37
CA PHE A 15 17.33 -10.83 -11.51
C PHE A 15 17.44 -9.56 -12.36
N ALA A 16 18.09 -9.68 -13.52
CA ALA A 16 18.14 -8.60 -14.49
C ALA A 16 16.71 -8.35 -14.99
N LEU A 17 16.28 -7.08 -14.92
CA LEU A 17 15.00 -6.66 -15.49
C LEU A 17 15.06 -6.87 -17.01
N ASP A 18 14.13 -7.65 -17.54
CA ASP A 18 13.92 -7.74 -18.99
C ASP A 18 13.18 -6.47 -19.45
N VAL A 19 13.96 -5.45 -19.82
CA VAL A 19 13.47 -4.13 -20.24
C VAL A 19 12.52 -4.28 -21.44
N GLN A 20 12.91 -5.08 -22.43
CA GLN A 20 12.11 -5.26 -23.63
C GLN A 20 10.76 -5.89 -23.31
N SER A 21 10.73 -6.96 -22.50
CA SER A 21 9.49 -7.60 -22.07
C SER A 21 8.62 -6.65 -21.25
N PHE A 22 9.20 -5.90 -20.32
CA PHE A 22 8.47 -4.93 -19.51
C PHE A 22 7.84 -3.82 -20.38
N VAL A 23 8.61 -3.22 -21.30
CA VAL A 23 8.09 -2.18 -22.20
C VAL A 23 6.95 -2.73 -23.05
N LYS A 24 7.13 -3.92 -23.66
CA LYS A 24 6.07 -4.58 -24.46
C LYS A 24 4.81 -4.83 -23.65
N ASN A 25 4.93 -5.29 -22.41
CA ASN A 25 3.79 -5.49 -21.53
C ASN A 25 3.07 -4.17 -21.26
N LEU A 26 3.80 -3.08 -21.04
CA LEU A 26 3.22 -1.79 -20.65
C LEU A 26 2.52 -1.05 -21.80
N ILE A 27 3.12 -1.03 -23.00
CA ILE A 27 2.62 -0.24 -24.13
C ILE A 27 2.03 -1.08 -25.28
N GLY A 28 2.17 -2.41 -25.21
CA GLY A 28 1.74 -3.35 -26.24
C GLY A 28 2.80 -3.59 -27.33
N GLU A 29 2.78 -4.79 -27.92
CA GLU A 29 3.75 -5.23 -28.94
C GLU A 29 3.75 -4.32 -30.17
N GLN A 30 2.58 -3.92 -30.69
CA GLN A 30 2.48 -3.10 -31.89
C GLN A 30 3.13 -1.72 -31.69
N LYS A 31 2.86 -1.06 -30.55
CA LYS A 31 3.44 0.24 -30.21
C LYS A 31 4.94 0.11 -29.98
N TYR A 32 5.38 -0.94 -29.28
CA TYR A 32 6.79 -1.25 -29.12
C TYR A 32 7.52 -1.38 -30.47
N GLN A 33 7.00 -2.16 -31.42
CA GLN A 33 7.64 -2.33 -32.72
C GLN A 33 7.68 -1.03 -33.53
N THR A 34 6.63 -0.22 -33.44
CA THR A 34 6.53 1.08 -34.13
C THR A 34 7.58 2.07 -33.61
N TYR A 35 7.79 2.12 -32.30
CA TYR A 35 8.66 3.10 -31.63
C TYR A 35 10.01 2.51 -31.16
N LYS A 36 10.38 1.32 -31.65
CA LYS A 36 11.56 0.57 -31.17
C LYS A 36 12.85 1.39 -31.17
N ASN A 37 13.09 2.17 -32.23
CA ASN A 37 14.30 2.99 -32.36
C ASN A 37 14.34 4.15 -31.36
N LEU A 38 13.18 4.75 -31.05
CA LEU A 38 13.09 5.81 -30.03
C LEU A 38 13.33 5.21 -28.64
N ILE A 39 12.68 4.07 -28.36
CA ILE A 39 12.80 3.34 -27.09
C ILE A 39 14.27 2.96 -26.82
N SER A 40 14.98 2.42 -27.81
CA SER A 40 16.39 2.03 -27.65
C SER A 40 17.35 3.21 -27.46
N GLN A 41 16.98 4.41 -27.89
CA GLN A 41 17.76 5.64 -27.69
C GLN A 41 17.48 6.33 -26.36
N THR A 42 16.27 6.13 -25.80
CA THR A 42 15.78 6.86 -24.63
C THR A 42 15.84 6.05 -23.33
N ILE A 43 15.93 4.72 -23.43
CA ILE A 43 16.06 3.83 -22.27
C ILE A 43 17.46 3.20 -22.26
N ASN A 44 18.24 3.50 -21.23
CA ASN A 44 19.53 2.87 -21.00
C ASN A 44 19.33 1.54 -20.25
N GLU A 45 19.38 0.43 -20.97
CA GLU A 45 19.13 -0.91 -20.42
C GLU A 45 20.07 -1.30 -19.28
N ASN A 46 21.31 -0.80 -19.27
CA ASN A 46 22.33 -1.20 -18.28
C ASN A 46 21.97 -0.79 -16.85
N ASN A 47 21.19 0.28 -16.67
CA ASN A 47 20.79 0.82 -15.37
C ASN A 47 19.27 1.01 -15.27
N ALA A 48 18.51 0.34 -16.13
CA ALA A 48 17.07 0.53 -16.21
C ALA A 48 16.38 0.00 -14.95
N THR A 49 15.62 0.88 -14.33
CA THR A 49 14.61 0.54 -13.31
C THR A 49 13.23 0.64 -13.93
N ILE A 50 12.24 -0.06 -13.34
CA ILE A 50 10.84 0.06 -13.76
C ILE A 50 10.39 1.53 -13.74
N GLU A 51 10.73 2.27 -12.68
CA GLU A 51 10.41 3.70 -12.58
C GLU A 51 11.02 4.51 -13.73
N SER A 52 12.33 4.35 -14.00
CA SER A 52 13.00 5.09 -15.09
C SER A 52 12.43 4.75 -16.47
N ILE A 53 12.01 3.50 -16.69
CA ILE A 53 11.36 3.08 -17.94
C ILE A 53 10.01 3.79 -18.08
N ILE A 54 9.16 3.74 -17.05
CA ILE A 54 7.84 4.39 -17.09
C ILE A 54 7.99 5.90 -17.31
N VAL A 55 8.94 6.56 -16.64
CA VAL A 55 9.24 7.99 -16.84
C VAL A 55 9.60 8.25 -18.31
N SER A 56 10.56 7.53 -18.86
CA SER A 56 11.00 7.71 -20.25
C SER A 56 9.86 7.50 -21.24
N LEU A 57 9.07 6.43 -21.09
CA LEU A 57 7.92 6.18 -21.96
C LEU A 57 6.84 7.26 -21.84
N LYS A 58 6.59 7.76 -20.62
CA LYS A 58 5.59 8.81 -20.39
C LYS A 58 6.02 10.16 -20.99
N GLU A 59 7.27 10.56 -20.77
CA GLU A 59 7.84 11.81 -21.32
C GLU A 59 7.86 11.81 -22.85
N ASN A 60 8.00 10.63 -23.46
CA ASN A 60 7.93 10.45 -24.92
C ASN A 60 6.51 10.19 -25.45
N GLY A 61 5.46 10.34 -24.62
CA GLY A 61 4.06 10.18 -25.04
C GLY A 61 3.68 8.74 -25.43
N LEU A 62 4.43 7.74 -24.97
CA LEU A 62 4.21 6.34 -25.31
C LEU A 62 3.21 5.63 -24.39
N ILE A 63 2.78 6.25 -23.29
CA ILE A 63 1.76 5.69 -22.38
C ILE A 63 0.42 6.42 -22.58
N ASP A 64 -0.56 5.70 -23.14
CA ASP A 64 -1.91 6.22 -23.34
C ASP A 64 -2.78 5.98 -22.11
N LEU A 65 -3.05 7.05 -21.36
CA LEU A 65 -3.81 7.01 -20.10
C LEU A 65 -5.26 7.51 -20.21
N PHE A 66 -5.51 8.47 -21.09
CA PHE A 66 -6.78 9.20 -21.15
C PHE A 66 -7.77 8.52 -22.09
N PHE A 67 -9.05 8.58 -21.72
CA PHE A 67 -10.17 8.23 -22.58
C PHE A 67 -10.83 9.49 -23.12
N ASP A 68 -11.45 9.40 -24.29
CA ASP A 68 -12.20 10.51 -24.88
C ASP A 68 -13.38 10.95 -24.00
N LYS A 69 -13.94 10.01 -23.24
CA LYS A 69 -15.00 10.24 -22.25
C LYS A 69 -14.84 9.30 -21.06
N PRO A 70 -15.31 9.67 -19.86
CA PRO A 70 -15.38 8.77 -18.73
C PRO A 70 -16.11 7.48 -19.10
N LYS A 71 -15.54 6.35 -18.68
CA LYS A 71 -16.14 5.04 -18.87
C LYS A 71 -15.87 4.15 -17.66
N ILE A 72 -16.66 3.10 -17.57
CA ILE A 72 -16.43 1.99 -16.65
C ILE A 72 -15.34 1.10 -17.26
N PHE A 73 -14.36 0.72 -16.46
CA PHE A 73 -13.32 -0.23 -16.82
C PHE A 73 -12.81 -0.96 -15.58
N GLU A 74 -12.09 -2.06 -15.79
CA GLU A 74 -11.50 -2.85 -14.73
C GLU A 74 -9.99 -2.63 -14.63
N THR A 75 -9.41 -2.89 -13.47
CA THR A 75 -7.96 -2.98 -13.28
C THR A 75 -7.66 -4.08 -12.28
N SER A 76 -6.72 -4.96 -12.64
CA SER A 76 -6.37 -6.11 -11.80
C SER A 76 -5.04 -5.87 -11.08
N PHE A 77 -4.98 -6.33 -9.83
CA PHE A 77 -3.79 -6.31 -8.98
C PHE A 77 -3.52 -7.74 -8.51
N VAL A 78 -2.31 -8.21 -8.75
CA VAL A 78 -1.86 -9.58 -8.42
C VAL A 78 -0.73 -9.46 -7.40
N PHE A 79 -1.02 -9.81 -6.15
CA PHE A 79 -0.09 -9.79 -5.03
C PHE A 79 0.53 -11.18 -4.82
N LYS A 80 1.87 -11.25 -4.83
CA LYS A 80 2.60 -12.53 -4.77
C LYS A 80 2.70 -13.13 -3.37
N ASP A 81 2.65 -12.30 -2.35
CA ASP A 81 2.85 -12.65 -0.94
C ASP A 81 1.59 -13.22 -0.27
N ASN A 82 0.43 -13.09 -0.93
CA ASN A 82 -0.86 -13.65 -0.52
C ASN A 82 -1.23 -13.26 0.92
N ASN A 83 -1.26 -11.95 1.19
CA ASN A 83 -1.66 -11.37 2.48
C ASN A 83 -2.88 -10.47 2.30
N PRO A 84 -4.09 -11.05 2.06
CA PRO A 84 -5.24 -10.32 1.56
C PRO A 84 -5.62 -9.10 2.40
N GLU A 85 -5.55 -9.20 3.73
CA GLU A 85 -5.92 -8.11 4.64
C GLU A 85 -4.99 -6.89 4.51
N LEU A 86 -3.67 -7.12 4.54
CA LEU A 86 -2.67 -6.05 4.39
C LEU A 86 -2.66 -5.50 2.96
N ASP A 87 -2.68 -6.38 1.96
CA ASP A 87 -2.63 -6.02 0.54
C ASP A 87 -3.84 -5.17 0.15
N THR A 88 -5.04 -5.57 0.58
CA THR A 88 -6.27 -4.79 0.38
C THR A 88 -6.18 -3.43 1.05
N LYS A 89 -5.62 -3.36 2.27
CA LYS A 89 -5.49 -2.09 2.99
C LYS A 89 -4.55 -1.13 2.26
N ILE A 90 -3.39 -1.61 1.84
CA ILE A 90 -2.38 -0.83 1.12
C ILE A 90 -2.93 -0.37 -0.22
N LEU A 91 -3.57 -1.26 -0.99
CA LEU A 91 -4.19 -0.90 -2.27
C LEU A 91 -5.24 0.20 -2.07
N ASN A 92 -6.14 0.04 -1.11
CA ASN A 92 -7.19 1.01 -0.83
C ASN A 92 -6.66 2.38 -0.41
N ASP A 93 -5.64 2.41 0.46
CA ASP A 93 -5.02 3.65 0.89
C ASP A 93 -4.29 4.33 -0.27
N SER A 94 -3.53 3.55 -1.06
CA SER A 94 -2.79 4.04 -2.22
C SER A 94 -3.72 4.68 -3.26
N LEU A 95 -4.81 4.00 -3.61
CA LEU A 95 -5.80 4.53 -4.55
C LEU A 95 -6.46 5.82 -4.03
N LYS A 96 -6.81 5.87 -2.74
CA LYS A 96 -7.41 7.08 -2.12
C LYS A 96 -6.42 8.24 -2.07
N ASN A 97 -5.16 7.99 -1.78
CA ASN A 97 -4.11 9.02 -1.75
C ASN A 97 -3.86 9.59 -3.15
N LEU A 98 -4.04 8.78 -4.19
CA LEU A 98 -4.00 9.20 -5.59
C LEU A 98 -5.31 9.88 -6.07
N GLY A 99 -6.32 9.99 -5.21
CA GLY A 99 -7.59 10.66 -5.50
C GLY A 99 -8.68 9.77 -6.09
N TYR A 100 -8.48 8.45 -6.14
CA TYR A 100 -9.51 7.50 -6.57
C TYR A 100 -10.37 7.11 -5.36
N PHE A 101 -11.59 7.64 -5.28
CA PHE A 101 -12.52 7.36 -4.17
C PHE A 101 -13.67 6.42 -4.53
N TYR A 102 -13.93 6.21 -5.82
CA TYR A 102 -15.05 5.42 -6.33
C TYR A 102 -14.54 4.24 -7.15
N PHE A 103 -14.22 3.17 -6.43
CA PHE A 103 -13.84 1.90 -7.02
C PHE A 103 -14.42 0.76 -6.16
N TYR A 104 -14.70 -0.37 -6.79
CA TYR A 104 -15.35 -1.50 -6.14
C TYR A 104 -14.67 -2.80 -6.58
N PRO A 105 -14.42 -3.76 -5.68
CA PRO A 105 -13.93 -5.08 -6.11
C PRO A 105 -15.00 -5.77 -6.96
N SER A 106 -14.63 -6.16 -8.19
CA SER A 106 -15.48 -6.96 -9.09
C SER A 106 -15.14 -8.45 -9.02
N GLU A 107 -13.89 -8.79 -8.73
CA GLU A 107 -13.42 -10.17 -8.60
C GLU A 107 -12.30 -10.28 -7.56
N ILE A 108 -12.28 -11.37 -6.80
CA ILE A 108 -11.20 -11.73 -5.88
C ILE A 108 -10.84 -13.22 -6.07
N LYS A 109 -9.55 -13.54 -6.18
CA LYS A 109 -9.03 -14.92 -6.22
C LYS A 109 -7.89 -15.08 -5.22
N THR A 110 -7.83 -16.22 -4.54
CA THR A 110 -6.84 -16.49 -3.47
C THR A 110 -6.17 -17.86 -3.65
N ASN A 111 -5.72 -18.18 -4.87
CA ASN A 111 -5.11 -19.47 -5.19
C ASN A 111 -3.60 -19.33 -5.39
N GLY A 112 -2.85 -19.33 -4.29
CA GLY A 112 -1.38 -19.17 -4.28
C GLY A 112 -0.91 -17.72 -4.39
N THR A 113 -1.71 -16.85 -5.00
CA THR A 113 -1.59 -15.38 -4.99
C THR A 113 -2.89 -14.76 -4.50
N TYR A 114 -2.83 -13.49 -4.08
CA TYR A 114 -4.01 -12.68 -3.83
C TYR A 114 -4.26 -11.78 -5.04
N ASP A 115 -5.31 -12.08 -5.79
CA ASP A 115 -5.67 -11.31 -6.98
C ASP A 115 -6.97 -10.56 -6.70
N ILE A 116 -6.97 -9.26 -6.95
CA ILE A 116 -8.15 -8.40 -6.84
C ILE A 116 -8.32 -7.60 -8.13
N THR A 117 -9.48 -7.71 -8.74
CA THR A 117 -9.91 -6.84 -9.84
C THR A 117 -10.88 -5.83 -9.28
N ILE A 118 -10.64 -4.55 -9.59
CA ILE A 118 -11.55 -3.46 -9.24
C ILE A 118 -12.18 -2.89 -10.49
N GLU A 119 -13.45 -2.50 -10.37
CA GLU A 119 -14.16 -1.69 -11.34
C GLU A 119 -14.08 -0.21 -10.93
N MET A 120 -13.85 0.66 -11.91
CA MET A 120 -13.76 2.12 -11.73
C MET A 120 -14.55 2.84 -12.83
N ASN A 121 -15.12 4.00 -12.51
CA ASN A 121 -15.64 4.94 -13.51
C ASN A 121 -14.76 6.20 -13.55
N SER A 122 -13.95 6.35 -14.59
CA SER A 122 -12.97 7.44 -14.71
C SER A 122 -12.70 7.82 -16.17
N GLY A 123 -12.24 9.06 -16.40
CA GLY A 123 -11.78 9.56 -17.70
C GLY A 123 -10.34 9.17 -18.04
N GLN A 124 -9.65 8.47 -17.14
CA GLN A 124 -8.31 7.96 -17.35
C GLN A 124 -8.07 6.67 -16.57
N PHE A 125 -7.11 5.88 -17.03
CA PHE A 125 -6.50 4.80 -16.27
C PHE A 125 -5.80 5.32 -15.00
N ILE A 126 -5.49 4.40 -14.09
CA ILE A 126 -4.53 4.66 -13.01
C ILE A 126 -3.17 4.98 -13.64
N ASP A 127 -2.58 6.12 -13.27
CA ASP A 127 -1.25 6.50 -13.74
C ASP A 127 -0.19 5.53 -13.18
N PRO A 128 0.49 4.72 -14.03
CA PRO A 128 1.42 3.70 -13.58
C PRO A 128 2.59 4.26 -12.77
N LEU A 129 3.04 5.48 -13.08
CA LEU A 129 4.17 6.12 -12.38
C LEU A 129 3.76 6.57 -10.98
N LEU A 130 2.59 7.20 -10.86
CA LEU A 130 2.09 7.66 -9.58
C LEU A 130 1.75 6.46 -8.68
N PHE A 131 1.11 5.43 -9.24
CA PHE A 131 0.81 4.21 -8.51
C PHE A 131 2.07 3.49 -8.03
N LEU A 132 3.08 3.32 -8.89
CA LEU A 132 4.36 2.73 -8.49
C LEU A 132 4.99 3.47 -7.31
N ARG A 133 5.02 4.81 -7.36
CA ARG A 133 5.61 5.63 -6.30
C ARG A 133 4.82 5.52 -5.00
N GLU A 134 3.50 5.46 -5.09
CA GLU A 134 2.64 5.31 -3.92
C GLU A 134 2.84 3.94 -3.26
N MET A 135 2.84 2.85 -4.03
CA MET A 135 3.08 1.51 -3.50
C MET A 135 4.47 1.38 -2.85
N LYS A 136 5.48 2.07 -3.39
CA LYS A 136 6.83 2.12 -2.81
C LYS A 136 6.86 2.75 -1.41
N ASN A 137 5.95 3.67 -1.10
CA ASN A 137 5.83 4.26 0.24
C ASN A 137 5.35 3.25 1.29
N HIS A 138 4.87 2.08 0.86
CA HIS A 138 4.44 0.95 1.67
C HIS A 138 5.42 -0.23 1.62
N ASN A 139 6.64 -0.02 1.11
CA ASN A 139 7.62 -1.07 0.81
C ASN A 139 7.13 -2.16 -0.15
N CYS A 140 6.08 -1.88 -0.93
CA CYS A 140 5.65 -2.76 -2.00
C CYS A 140 6.40 -2.43 -3.31
N ILE A 141 6.73 -3.46 -4.08
CA ILE A 141 7.47 -3.35 -5.33
C ILE A 141 6.55 -3.78 -6.48
N ILE A 142 6.33 -2.88 -7.44
CA ILE A 142 5.71 -3.25 -8.71
C ILE A 142 6.72 -4.06 -9.52
N LEU A 143 6.39 -5.30 -9.85
CA LEU A 143 7.25 -6.21 -10.60
C LEU A 143 6.98 -6.17 -12.11
N ASN A 144 5.71 -5.98 -12.49
CA ASN A 144 5.29 -5.90 -13.89
C ASN A 144 4.01 -5.08 -14.02
N ILE A 145 3.81 -4.48 -15.19
CA ILE A 145 2.59 -3.79 -15.57
C ILE A 145 2.26 -4.23 -16.98
N LYS A 146 1.13 -4.94 -17.13
CA LYS A 146 0.68 -5.45 -18.42
C LYS A 146 -0.59 -4.72 -18.85
N LYS A 147 -0.63 -4.26 -20.09
CA LYS A 147 -1.79 -3.68 -20.74
C LYS A 147 -2.24 -4.60 -21.86
N ASP A 148 -3.31 -5.35 -21.61
CA ASP A 148 -4.07 -6.00 -22.68
C ASP A 148 -5.17 -5.01 -23.11
N GLU A 149 -6.44 -5.26 -22.74
CA GLU A 149 -7.49 -4.23 -22.82
C GLU A 149 -7.38 -3.21 -21.69
N TYR A 150 -7.12 -3.72 -20.47
CA TYR A 150 -6.92 -2.94 -19.24
C TYR A 150 -5.59 -3.31 -18.57
N TYR A 151 -5.23 -2.55 -17.53
CA TYR A 151 -3.99 -2.79 -16.80
C TYR A 151 -4.12 -3.92 -15.79
N THR A 152 -3.08 -4.74 -15.74
CA THR A 152 -2.80 -5.69 -14.67
C THR A 152 -1.46 -5.34 -14.04
N TYR A 153 -1.46 -5.10 -12.73
CA TYR A 153 -0.27 -4.83 -11.93
C TYR A 153 0.14 -6.11 -11.19
N THR A 154 1.39 -6.54 -11.35
CA THR A 154 1.97 -7.60 -10.52
C THR A 154 2.84 -6.97 -9.45
N ILE A 155 2.59 -7.32 -8.19
CA ILE A 155 3.11 -6.61 -7.01
C ILE A 155 3.71 -7.63 -6.04
N ASP A 156 4.82 -7.26 -5.42
CA ASP A 156 5.41 -7.94 -4.27
C ASP A 156 5.31 -7.04 -3.05
N CYS A 157 4.51 -7.47 -2.06
CA CYS A 157 4.34 -6.79 -0.77
C CYS A 157 4.89 -7.63 0.39
N SER A 158 5.83 -8.55 0.13
CA SER A 158 6.41 -9.43 1.17
C SER A 158 7.03 -8.67 2.36
N ASP A 159 7.60 -7.49 2.10
CA ASP A 159 8.20 -6.58 3.09
C ASP A 159 7.31 -5.37 3.44
N ALA A 160 6.02 -5.46 3.11
CA ALA A 160 5.13 -4.32 3.19
C ALA A 160 4.86 -3.84 4.62
N ASP A 161 4.65 -2.53 4.75
CA ASP A 161 4.20 -1.90 5.98
C ASP A 161 3.15 -0.81 5.74
N LEU A 162 2.41 -0.48 6.79
CA LEU A 162 1.53 0.68 6.77
C LEU A 162 2.37 1.92 7.10
N ASN A 163 2.35 2.90 6.20
CA ASN A 163 2.94 4.21 6.43
C ASN A 163 2.05 5.03 7.38
N VAL A 164 2.10 4.69 8.67
CA VAL A 164 1.28 5.29 9.73
C VAL A 164 2.14 5.91 10.82
N THR A 165 1.54 6.74 11.66
CA THR A 165 2.26 7.38 12.76
C THR A 165 2.84 6.33 13.70
N LYS A 166 4.14 6.43 14.01
CA LYS A 166 4.80 5.59 15.01
C LYS A 166 4.53 6.12 16.40
N LEU A 167 4.16 5.22 17.31
CA LEU A 167 3.94 5.54 18.71
C LEU A 167 5.23 6.04 19.37
N THR A 168 5.11 7.06 20.23
CA THR A 168 6.21 7.61 21.03
C THR A 168 5.80 7.76 22.48
N ASP A 169 6.75 7.93 23.39
CA ASP A 169 6.52 8.26 24.81
C ASP A 169 5.94 9.66 25.03
N ASN A 170 6.18 10.57 24.08
CA ASN A 170 5.56 11.89 24.01
C ASN A 170 4.10 11.81 23.55
N VAL A 171 3.29 12.74 24.05
CA VAL A 171 1.88 12.85 23.62
C VAL A 171 1.83 13.40 22.19
N GLN A 172 1.31 12.59 21.28
CA GLN A 172 1.03 12.96 19.89
C GLN A 172 -0.44 13.32 19.74
N ASN A 173 -0.74 14.42 19.04
CA ASN A 173 -2.10 14.81 18.67
C ASN A 173 -2.38 14.37 17.23
N LEU A 174 -3.33 13.46 17.04
CA LEU A 174 -3.71 12.95 15.73
C LEU A 174 -5.10 13.43 15.38
N THR A 175 -5.25 14.02 14.19
CA THR A 175 -6.53 14.47 13.63
C THR A 175 -6.78 13.78 12.31
N ASN A 176 -7.93 13.11 12.16
CA ASN A 176 -8.34 12.48 10.91
C ASN A 176 -9.83 12.75 10.66
N THR A 177 -10.16 13.30 9.49
CA THR A 177 -11.53 13.62 9.06
C THR A 177 -12.43 12.39 8.88
N GLN A 178 -11.82 11.20 8.75
CA GLN A 178 -12.53 9.92 8.71
C GLN A 178 -12.88 9.39 10.10
N GLY A 179 -12.28 9.94 11.17
CA GLY A 179 -12.46 9.47 12.55
C GLY A 179 -11.89 8.08 12.81
N GLU A 180 -10.93 7.65 11.99
CA GLU A 180 -10.18 6.41 12.16
C GLU A 180 -8.69 6.74 12.23
N TYR A 181 -8.00 6.18 13.21
CA TYR A 181 -6.58 6.47 13.47
C TYR A 181 -5.82 5.15 13.48
N TRP A 182 -4.79 5.06 12.65
CA TRP A 182 -3.87 3.94 12.62
C TRP A 182 -2.52 4.36 13.17
N VAL A 183 -1.93 3.52 14.02
CA VAL A 183 -0.67 3.80 14.70
C VAL A 183 0.18 2.53 14.73
N ASP A 184 1.46 2.63 14.42
CA ASP A 184 2.46 1.56 14.62
C ASP A 184 2.87 1.54 16.09
N THR A 185 2.81 0.37 16.74
CA THR A 185 3.13 0.21 18.16
C THR A 185 4.56 0.59 18.50
N ASN A 186 5.47 0.55 17.53
CA ASN A 186 6.87 0.93 17.66
C ASN A 186 7.57 0.26 18.87
N GLY A 187 7.17 -0.97 19.18
CA GLY A 187 7.72 -1.79 20.27
C GLY A 187 7.31 -1.39 21.70
N TYR A 188 6.33 -0.50 21.88
CA TYR A 188 5.82 -0.17 23.22
C TYR A 188 4.93 -1.28 23.78
N SER A 189 4.94 -1.47 25.11
CA SER A 189 4.16 -2.52 25.79
C SER A 189 2.77 -2.08 26.24
N LYS A 190 2.54 -0.76 26.29
CA LYS A 190 1.25 -0.16 26.68
C LYS A 190 0.97 1.09 25.87
N VAL A 191 -0.31 1.40 25.69
CA VAL A 191 -0.80 2.61 25.03
C VAL A 191 -1.77 3.36 25.94
N VAL A 192 -1.68 4.69 25.92
CA VAL A 192 -2.67 5.59 26.51
C VAL A 192 -3.28 6.43 25.40
N ILE A 193 -4.60 6.33 25.24
CA ILE A 193 -5.39 7.06 24.24
C ILE A 193 -6.34 7.97 25.00
N LYS A 194 -6.39 9.26 24.64
CA LYS A 194 -7.30 10.23 25.23
C LYS A 194 -8.02 11.03 24.15
N THR A 195 -9.23 11.48 24.46
CA THR A 195 -10.01 12.40 23.62
C THR A 195 -10.27 13.72 24.35
N SER A 196 -10.76 14.73 23.62
CA SER A 196 -11.10 16.01 24.23
C SER A 196 -12.23 15.85 25.26
N LYS A 197 -12.31 16.77 26.23
CA LYS A 197 -13.42 16.81 27.21
C LYS A 197 -14.79 17.06 26.59
N TYR A 198 -14.81 17.56 25.36
CA TYR A 198 -16.02 17.87 24.59
C TYR A 198 -16.41 16.77 23.61
N ASP A 199 -15.60 15.71 23.51
CA ASP A 199 -15.84 14.56 22.66
C ASP A 199 -16.62 13.50 23.44
N LYS A 200 -17.48 12.74 22.75
CA LYS A 200 -18.32 11.70 23.32
C LYS A 200 -17.85 10.33 22.83
N TRP A 201 -16.56 10.06 22.99
CA TRP A 201 -15.95 8.87 22.44
C TRP A 201 -16.48 7.59 23.11
N TYR A 202 -16.97 6.68 22.29
CA TYR A 202 -17.30 5.30 22.61
C TYR A 202 -16.20 4.42 22.04
N PRO A 203 -15.19 4.03 22.84
CA PRO A 203 -14.00 3.38 22.33
C PRO A 203 -14.28 2.15 21.48
N TYR A 204 -13.60 2.10 20.34
CA TYR A 204 -13.36 0.91 19.55
C TYR A 204 -11.88 0.92 19.16
N VAL A 205 -11.08 0.10 19.85
CA VAL A 205 -9.63 -0.01 19.67
C VAL A 205 -9.31 -1.44 19.30
N VAL A 206 -8.65 -1.65 18.17
CA VAL A 206 -8.27 -2.97 17.66
C VAL A 206 -6.75 -3.05 17.56
N PHE A 207 -6.20 -4.13 18.07
CA PHE A 207 -4.78 -4.47 18.00
C PHE A 207 -4.59 -5.51 16.91
N TYR A 208 -3.62 -5.27 16.04
CA TYR A 208 -3.31 -6.09 14.88
C TYR A 208 -1.87 -6.58 14.91
N ASP A 209 -1.62 -7.77 14.38
CA ASP A 209 -0.27 -8.20 14.03
C ASP A 209 0.24 -7.47 12.77
N LYS A 210 1.43 -7.85 12.28
CA LYS A 210 2.03 -7.25 11.09
C LYS A 210 1.24 -7.49 9.79
N ASN A 211 0.42 -8.54 9.74
CA ASN A 211 -0.37 -8.94 8.57
C ASN A 211 -1.85 -8.49 8.70
N LEU A 212 -2.15 -7.63 9.67
CA LEU A 212 -3.51 -7.15 9.97
C LEU A 212 -4.48 -8.23 10.46
N ASN A 213 -3.99 -9.35 11.01
CA ASN A 213 -4.83 -10.23 11.80
C ASN A 213 -5.15 -9.59 13.15
N ILE A 214 -6.40 -9.74 13.59
CA ILE A 214 -6.86 -9.18 14.86
C ILE A 214 -6.27 -9.98 16.03
N LEU A 215 -5.55 -9.29 16.91
CA LEU A 215 -5.02 -9.86 18.16
C LEU A 215 -5.93 -9.58 19.36
N ASN A 216 -6.53 -8.39 19.42
CA ASN A 216 -7.41 -7.99 20.52
C ASN A 216 -8.33 -6.83 20.11
N ILE A 217 -9.48 -6.73 20.77
CA ILE A 217 -10.46 -5.64 20.58
C ILE A 217 -10.91 -5.12 21.95
N ILE A 218 -10.80 -3.80 22.15
CA ILE A 218 -11.40 -3.08 23.27
C ILE A 218 -12.59 -2.29 22.74
N THR A 219 -13.78 -2.59 23.27
CA THR A 219 -14.99 -1.83 22.97
C THR A 219 -15.69 -1.36 24.24
N SER A 220 -16.40 -0.23 24.16
CA SER A 220 -17.27 0.24 25.24
C SER A 220 -18.54 0.87 24.69
N LYS A 221 -19.68 0.52 25.28
CA LYS A 221 -20.97 1.17 25.05
C LYS A 221 -21.12 2.48 25.86
N ASN A 222 -20.22 2.73 26.80
CA ASN A 222 -20.19 3.93 27.63
C ASN A 222 -19.15 4.91 27.10
N ILE A 223 -19.44 6.21 27.24
CA ILE A 223 -18.50 7.28 26.92
C ILE A 223 -17.26 7.13 27.79
N GLN A 224 -16.09 7.14 27.16
CA GLN A 224 -14.81 7.16 27.84
C GLN A 224 -13.92 8.25 27.24
N ARG A 225 -13.20 8.95 28.11
CA ARG A 225 -12.25 9.98 27.69
C ARG A 225 -10.83 9.46 27.58
N ILE A 226 -10.55 8.33 28.21
CA ILE A 226 -9.22 7.73 28.32
C ILE A 226 -9.37 6.22 28.24
N VAL A 227 -8.54 5.60 27.41
CA VAL A 227 -8.27 4.16 27.41
C VAL A 227 -6.80 3.96 27.71
N THR A 228 -6.49 3.08 28.65
CA THR A 228 -5.13 2.59 28.90
C THR A 228 -5.13 1.08 28.71
N ALA A 229 -4.28 0.57 27.84
CA ALA A 229 -4.28 -0.84 27.46
C ALA A 229 -2.86 -1.38 27.36
N LYS A 230 -2.70 -2.67 27.69
CA LYS A 230 -1.50 -3.44 27.35
C LYS A 230 -1.55 -3.76 25.85
N ILE A 231 -0.43 -3.54 25.16
CA ILE A 231 -0.22 -3.94 23.78
C ILE A 231 0.19 -5.42 23.79
N PRO A 232 -0.47 -6.31 23.02
CA PRO A 232 -0.02 -7.70 22.86
C PRO A 232 1.38 -7.78 22.27
N ASP A 233 2.17 -8.80 22.62
CA ASP A 233 3.59 -8.86 22.29
C ASP A 233 3.87 -8.87 20.76
N ASP A 234 3.01 -9.52 19.97
CA ASP A 234 3.12 -9.58 18.50
C ASP A 234 2.40 -8.42 17.77
N CYS A 235 1.89 -7.42 18.51
CA CYS A 235 1.12 -6.35 17.92
C CYS A 235 2.01 -5.33 17.20
N LYS A 236 1.71 -5.11 15.92
CA LYS A 236 2.38 -4.12 15.07
C LYS A 236 1.54 -2.86 14.88
N TYR A 237 0.23 -2.99 14.73
CA TYR A 237 -0.64 -1.84 14.45
C TYR A 237 -1.82 -1.76 15.42
N ILE A 238 -2.25 -0.52 15.70
CA ILE A 238 -3.44 -0.22 16.48
C ILE A 238 -4.37 0.63 15.62
N LYS A 239 -5.63 0.19 15.46
CA LYS A 239 -6.71 1.00 14.90
C LYS A 239 -7.58 1.54 16.01
N ILE A 240 -7.83 2.84 15.99
CA ILE A 240 -8.63 3.55 16.98
C ILE A 240 -9.74 4.28 16.24
N ARG A 241 -10.99 4.08 16.68
CA ARG A 241 -12.13 4.85 16.20
C ARG A 241 -13.22 4.93 17.26
N ASP A 242 -14.30 5.62 16.93
CA ASP A 242 -15.54 5.56 17.68
C ASP A 242 -16.38 4.35 17.24
N ASN A 243 -17.10 3.74 18.17
CA ASN A 243 -17.95 2.58 17.90
C ASN A 243 -19.22 2.93 17.10
N TYR A 244 -19.67 4.18 17.15
CA TYR A 244 -20.94 4.62 16.55
C TYR A 244 -20.76 5.65 15.44
N SER A 245 -19.96 6.69 15.66
CA SER A 245 -19.80 7.78 14.69
C SER A 245 -18.50 8.54 14.85
N LYS A 246 -17.83 8.84 13.73
CA LYS A 246 -16.67 9.73 13.69
C LYS A 246 -16.93 11.11 14.29
N GLU A 247 -18.19 11.57 14.27
CA GLU A 247 -18.62 12.84 14.85
C GLU A 247 -18.47 12.90 16.38
N ASN A 248 -18.25 11.76 17.04
CA ASN A 248 -18.03 11.69 18.47
C ASN A 248 -16.59 12.06 18.88
N ILE A 249 -15.64 12.10 17.93
CA ILE A 249 -14.21 12.40 18.15
C ILE A 249 -13.70 13.50 17.20
N LYS A 250 -14.44 14.61 17.13
CA LYS A 250 -14.19 15.71 16.17
C LYS A 250 -12.82 16.37 16.32
N ARG A 251 -12.24 16.35 17.53
CA ARG A 251 -11.02 17.08 17.87
C ARG A 251 -9.76 16.22 17.81
N GLY A 252 -9.88 14.99 17.30
CA GLY A 252 -8.76 14.07 17.25
C GLY A 252 -8.60 13.22 18.51
N ILE A 253 -7.44 12.57 18.58
CA ILE A 253 -6.99 11.79 19.73
C ILE A 253 -5.62 12.27 20.19
N PHE A 254 -5.37 12.14 21.49
CA PHE A 254 -4.06 12.30 22.10
C PHE A 254 -3.53 10.94 22.50
N ILE A 255 -2.40 10.53 21.94
CA ILE A 255 -1.87 9.17 22.12
C ILE A 255 -0.42 9.20 22.58
N LYS A 256 -0.04 8.25 23.43
CA LYS A 256 1.37 7.96 23.76
C LYS A 256 1.57 6.49 24.15
N GLY A 257 2.79 6.02 23.96
CA GLY A 257 3.27 4.72 24.40
C GLY A 257 3.87 4.78 25.81
N ILE A 258 3.87 3.63 26.48
CA ILE A 258 4.59 3.40 27.73
C ILE A 258 5.37 2.09 27.57
N LYS A 259 6.66 2.14 27.92
CA LYS A 259 7.54 0.96 27.88
C LYS A 259 7.13 -0.05 28.94
#